data_AF-A0A820J6J5-F1
#
_entry.id   AF-A0A820J6J5-F1
#
_cell.length_a   1.000
_cell.length_b   1.000
_cell.length_c   1.000
_cell.angle_alpha   90.00
_cell.angle_beta   90.00
_cell.angle_gamma   90.00
#
_symmetry.space_group_name_H-M   'P 1'
#
loop_
_entity.id
_entity.type
_entity.pdbx_description
1 polymer ?
#
loop_
_entity_poly.entity_id
_entity_poly.type
_entity_poly.pdbx_seq_one_letter_code
_entity_poly.pdbx_strand_id
1 'polypeptide(L)'
;MPFVYRLQPGHTLSIKQLHHALYLTVNKHPSLHTSLHFDIERNLLMQRVITHENNNINNMFSNIETAYETDEQLNEILHDEKRDPHLFDLAQGLVFRCHIIYYKQISSNNLLSEKDVVIFNFHHALFDFPSMKVFHHDFNQAYTTGQLLYDDNTNLRYLD
;
A
#
# COMPACT_ATOMS: atom_id res chain seq x y z
N MET A 1 -0.47 5.83 8.21
CA MET A 1 -1.85 6.19 7.87
C MET A 1 -2.58 4.97 7.36
N PRO A 2 -3.19 4.17 8.25
CA PRO A 2 -3.93 2.99 7.83
C PRO A 2 -5.33 3.36 7.35
N PHE A 3 -5.69 2.83 6.19
CA PHE A 3 -7.02 2.88 5.62
C PHE A 3 -7.57 1.47 5.57
N VAL A 4 -8.72 1.28 6.20
CA VAL A 4 -9.28 -0.04 6.49
C VAL A 4 -10.49 -0.26 5.58
N TYR A 5 -10.49 -1.39 4.89
CA TYR A 5 -11.52 -1.77 3.94
C TYR A 5 -12.15 -3.10 4.34
N ARG A 6 -13.46 -3.19 4.12
CA ARG A 6 -14.21 -4.44 4.13
C ARG A 6 -14.99 -4.55 2.84
N LEU A 7 -15.23 -5.77 2.40
CA LEU A 7 -16.06 -6.02 1.24
C LEU A 7 -17.54 -5.86 1.62
N GLN A 8 -18.35 -5.46 0.65
CA GLN A 8 -19.80 -5.49 0.81
C GLN A 8 -20.31 -6.93 0.87
N PRO A 9 -21.46 -7.18 1.54
CA PRO A 9 -21.99 -8.53 1.63
C PRO A 9 -22.18 -9.19 0.27
N GLY A 10 -21.87 -10.49 0.20
CA GLY A 10 -21.99 -11.29 -1.03
C GLY A 10 -20.95 -10.99 -2.13
N HIS A 11 -19.96 -10.13 -1.88
CA HIS A 11 -18.86 -9.86 -2.80
C HIS A 11 -17.59 -10.60 -2.38
N THR A 12 -16.76 -10.93 -3.36
CA THR A 12 -15.43 -11.49 -3.14
C THR A 12 -14.39 -10.67 -3.90
N LEU A 13 -13.15 -10.73 -3.43
CA LEU A 13 -12.02 -10.02 -4.04
C LEU A 13 -10.87 -11.00 -4.24
N SER A 14 -10.29 -11.03 -5.43
CA SER A 14 -9.16 -11.92 -5.72
C SER A 14 -7.86 -11.33 -5.20
N ILE A 15 -7.18 -12.07 -4.32
CA ILE A 15 -5.91 -11.66 -3.70
C ILE A 15 -4.82 -11.51 -4.77
N LYS A 16 -4.75 -12.45 -5.71
CA LYS A 16 -3.85 -12.33 -6.86
C LYS A 16 -4.09 -11.05 -7.67
N GLN A 17 -5.34 -10.69 -7.94
CA GLN A 17 -5.65 -9.45 -8.65
C GLN A 17 -5.36 -8.22 -7.78
N LEU A 18 -5.60 -8.28 -6.47
CA LEU A 18 -5.22 -7.25 -5.50
C LEU A 18 -3.73 -6.96 -5.58
N HIS A 19 -2.88 -7.98 -5.44
CA HIS A 19 -1.44 -7.84 -5.45
C HIS A 19 -0.93 -7.32 -6.80
N HIS A 20 -1.49 -7.81 -7.91
CA HIS A 20 -1.15 -7.31 -9.23
C HIS A 20 -1.52 -5.83 -9.40
N ALA A 21 -2.72 -5.44 -8.98
CA ALA A 21 -3.17 -4.05 -9.03
C ALA A 21 -2.33 -3.13 -8.14
N LEU A 22 -1.99 -3.57 -6.93
CA LEU A 22 -1.09 -2.85 -6.03
C LEU A 22 0.29 -2.69 -6.64
N TYR A 23 0.86 -3.74 -7.22
CA TYR A 23 2.15 -3.66 -7.90
C TYR A 23 2.15 -2.58 -8.99
N LEU A 24 1.15 -2.62 -9.89
CA LEU A 24 1.02 -1.62 -10.96
C LEU A 24 0.88 -0.20 -10.39
N THR A 25 0.02 -0.03 -9.39
CA THR A 25 -0.31 1.28 -8.81
C THR A 25 0.89 1.87 -8.07
N VAL A 26 1.52 1.08 -7.21
CA VAL A 26 2.71 1.49 -6.47
C VAL A 26 3.82 1.83 -7.46
N ASN A 27 4.08 0.98 -8.46
CA ASN A 27 5.11 1.24 -9.48
C ASN A 27 4.84 2.51 -10.31
N LYS A 28 3.58 2.86 -10.58
CA LYS A 28 3.20 4.10 -11.29
C LYS A 28 3.53 5.37 -10.49
N HIS A 29 3.59 5.31 -9.16
CA HIS A 29 3.73 6.50 -8.31
C HIS A 29 5.12 6.58 -7.63
N PRO A 30 6.05 7.40 -8.16
CA PRO A 30 7.39 7.60 -7.57
C PRO A 30 7.38 8.01 -6.08
N SER A 31 6.35 8.74 -5.64
CA SER A 31 6.21 9.13 -4.23
C SER A 31 6.15 7.93 -3.28
N LEU A 32 5.61 6.80 -3.73
CA LEU A 32 5.52 5.56 -2.95
C LEU A 32 6.84 4.75 -2.92
N HIS A 33 7.88 5.22 -3.60
CA HIS A 33 9.25 4.66 -3.55
C HIS A 33 10.23 5.64 -2.91
N THR A 34 9.73 6.66 -2.22
CA THR A 34 10.59 7.71 -1.71
C THR A 34 11.31 7.26 -0.45
N SER A 35 12.63 7.25 -0.50
CA SER A 35 13.51 7.09 0.65
C SER A 35 13.85 8.42 1.31
N LEU A 36 14.02 8.39 2.63
CA LEU A 36 14.50 9.49 3.44
C LEU A 36 15.79 9.07 4.15
N HIS A 37 16.86 9.86 3.98
CA HIS A 37 18.15 9.61 4.60
C HIS A 37 18.65 10.87 5.30
N PHE A 38 18.97 10.75 6.58
CA PHE A 38 19.57 11.84 7.33
C PHE A 38 21.10 11.65 7.38
N ASP A 39 21.82 12.56 6.72
CA ASP A 39 23.28 12.65 6.79
C ASP A 39 23.65 13.41 8.07
N ILE A 40 24.14 12.68 9.06
CA ILE A 40 24.50 13.21 10.38
C ILE A 40 25.71 14.14 10.29
N GLU A 41 26.67 13.84 9.42
CA GLU A 41 27.90 14.64 9.28
C GLU A 41 27.59 16.02 8.70
N ARG A 42 26.65 16.07 7.75
CA ARG A 42 26.23 17.30 7.09
C ARG A 42 25.03 17.97 7.74
N ASN A 43 24.37 17.30 8.69
CA ASN A 43 23.10 17.71 9.28
C ASN A 43 22.02 18.00 8.21
N LEU A 44 21.90 17.12 7.23
CA LEU A 44 20.99 17.26 6.09
C LEU A 44 20.04 16.07 5.98
N LEU A 45 18.73 16.36 5.87
CA LEU A 45 17.73 15.38 5.47
C LEU A 45 17.63 15.38 3.94
N MET A 46 17.88 14.23 3.33
CA MET A 46 17.81 14.03 1.90
C MET A 46 16.63 13.10 1.56
N GLN A 47 15.97 13.43 0.46
CA GLN A 47 14.90 12.63 -0.11
C GLN A 47 15.35 12.09 -1.46
N ARG A 48 15.07 10.81 -1.74
CA ARG A 48 15.40 10.19 -3.03
C ARG A 48 14.35 9.15 -3.41
N VAL A 49 13.88 9.20 -4.64
CA VAL A 49 13.06 8.11 -5.22
C VAL A 49 13.98 6.91 -5.51
N ILE A 50 13.65 5.77 -4.91
CA ILE A 50 14.34 4.50 -5.18
C ILE A 50 13.77 3.92 -6.47
N THR A 51 14.66 3.57 -7.40
CA THR A 51 14.32 2.78 -8.58
C THR A 51 14.65 1.33 -8.29
N HIS A 52 13.63 0.48 -8.18
CA HIS A 52 13.84 -0.96 -8.04
C HIS A 52 14.20 -1.54 -9.41
N GLU A 53 15.49 -1.77 -9.67
CA GLU A 53 16.01 -2.22 -10.97
C GLU A 53 15.63 -3.66 -11.38
N ASN A 54 14.76 -4.33 -10.65
CA ASN A 54 14.28 -5.67 -11.01
C ASN A 54 12.83 -5.84 -10.54
N ASN A 55 12.01 -6.52 -11.34
CA ASN A 55 10.58 -6.82 -11.14
C ASN A 55 10.24 -7.65 -9.88
N ASN A 56 11.04 -7.59 -8.82
CA ASN A 56 10.75 -8.27 -7.58
C ASN A 56 9.75 -7.46 -6.76
N ILE A 57 8.47 -7.79 -6.96
CA ILE A 57 7.30 -7.21 -6.28
C ILE A 57 7.51 -7.13 -4.75
N ASN A 58 8.21 -8.12 -4.18
CA ASN A 58 8.45 -8.24 -2.74
C ASN A 58 9.27 -7.09 -2.14
N ASN A 59 9.91 -6.27 -2.98
CA ASN A 59 10.76 -5.17 -2.52
C ASN A 59 10.09 -3.80 -2.66
N MET A 60 8.88 -3.70 -3.22
CA MET A 60 8.23 -2.41 -3.47
C MET A 60 7.34 -1.96 -2.31
N PHE A 61 6.75 -2.91 -1.59
CA PHE A 61 5.93 -2.65 -0.42
C PHE A 61 5.86 -3.89 0.48
N SER A 62 5.60 -3.66 1.76
CA SER A 62 5.42 -4.75 2.73
C SER A 62 4.03 -5.35 2.55
N ASN A 63 3.96 -6.68 2.34
CA ASN A 63 2.69 -7.40 2.32
C ASN A 63 2.63 -8.39 3.49
N ILE A 64 1.62 -8.26 4.35
CA ILE A 64 1.45 -9.12 5.52
C ILE A 64 0.06 -9.74 5.52
N GLU A 65 0.00 -10.98 5.98
CA GLU A 65 -1.21 -11.75 6.11
C GLU A 65 -1.34 -12.24 7.56
N THR A 66 -2.47 -11.96 8.21
CA THR A 66 -2.77 -12.45 9.56
C THR A 66 -4.21 -12.96 9.64
N ALA A 67 -4.54 -13.68 10.71
CA ALA A 67 -5.90 -14.09 10.99
C ALA A 67 -6.37 -13.54 12.34
N TYR A 68 -7.67 -13.33 12.47
CA TYR A 68 -8.32 -12.94 13.72
C TYR A 68 -9.57 -13.78 13.96
N GLU A 69 -9.87 -14.06 15.22
CA GLU A 69 -11.07 -14.80 15.63
C GLU A 69 -12.05 -13.94 16.42
N THR A 70 -11.54 -12.95 17.17
CA THR A 70 -12.33 -12.06 18.03
C THR A 70 -12.16 -10.60 17.65
N ASP A 71 -13.15 -9.77 18.01
CA ASP A 71 -13.09 -8.33 17.75
C ASP A 71 -11.94 -7.66 18.53
N GLU A 72 -11.58 -8.18 19.70
CA GLU A 72 -10.41 -7.72 20.47
C GLU A 72 -9.11 -7.90 19.69
N GLN A 73 -8.89 -9.07 19.10
CA GLN A 73 -7.71 -9.34 18.26
C GLN A 73 -7.66 -8.43 17.04
N LEU A 74 -8.82 -8.22 16.38
CA LEU A 74 -8.88 -7.29 15.26
C LEU A 74 -8.54 -5.86 15.71
N ASN A 75 -9.06 -5.43 16.86
CA ASN A 75 -8.78 -4.10 17.40
C ASN A 75 -7.30 -3.92 17.76
N GLU A 76 -6.64 -4.95 18.29
CA GLU A 76 -5.19 -4.96 18.54
C GLU A 76 -4.41 -4.78 17.24
N ILE A 77 -4.72 -5.57 16.21
CA ILE A 77 -4.07 -5.44 14.89
C ILE A 77 -4.27 -4.02 14.32
N LEU A 78 -5.49 -3.48 14.41
CA LEU A 78 -5.79 -2.12 13.95
C LEU A 78 -5.08 -1.04 14.77
N HIS A 79 -4.82 -1.30 16.05
CA HIS A 79 -4.07 -0.41 16.93
C HIS A 79 -2.59 -0.39 16.56
N ASP A 80 -2.01 -1.55 16.33
CA ASP A 80 -0.61 -1.72 15.95
C ASP A 80 -0.35 -1.06 14.59
N GLU A 81 -1.20 -1.28 13.60
CA GLU A 81 -1.12 -0.62 12.28
C GLU A 81 -1.16 0.92 12.37
N LYS A 82 -1.73 1.49 13.44
CA LYS A 82 -1.78 2.95 13.64
C LYS A 82 -0.55 3.50 14.35
N ARG A 83 0.09 2.71 15.23
CA ARG A 83 1.03 3.24 16.22
C ARG A 83 2.43 2.71 16.09
N ASP A 84 2.62 1.54 15.48
CA ASP A 84 3.94 0.95 15.37
C ASP A 84 4.78 1.72 14.32
N PRO A 85 5.83 2.44 14.74
CA PRO A 85 6.68 3.19 13.83
C PRO A 85 7.58 2.27 12.99
N HIS A 86 7.73 0.99 13.36
CA HIS A 86 8.62 0.03 12.71
C HIS A 86 7.99 -0.68 11.51
N LEU A 87 6.74 -0.36 11.17
CA LEU A 87 6.04 -0.95 10.01
C LEU A 87 6.60 -0.49 8.66
N PHE A 88 7.43 0.56 8.65
CA PHE A 88 8.00 1.19 7.46
C PHE A 88 9.52 1.26 7.55
N ASP A 89 10.19 1.11 6.40
CA ASP A 89 11.62 1.37 6.25
C ASP A 89 11.82 2.54 5.29
N LEU A 90 11.87 3.74 5.87
CA LEU A 90 12.07 4.99 5.13
C LEU A 90 13.43 5.05 4.45
N ALA A 91 14.46 4.38 4.97
CA ALA A 91 15.78 4.40 4.33
C ALA A 91 15.79 3.61 3.02
N GLN A 92 14.95 2.58 2.93
CA GLN A 92 14.80 1.75 1.73
C GLN A 92 13.64 2.19 0.81
N GLY A 93 12.88 3.22 1.19
CA GLY A 93 11.72 3.68 0.43
C GLY A 93 10.48 2.79 0.59
N LEU A 94 10.44 1.92 1.61
CA LEU A 94 9.29 1.08 1.93
C LEU A 94 8.28 1.88 2.77
N VAL A 95 7.50 2.70 2.06
CA VAL A 95 6.58 3.68 2.65
C VAL A 95 5.10 3.30 2.50
N PHE A 96 4.84 2.20 1.79
CA PHE A 96 3.53 1.61 1.64
C PHE A 96 3.52 0.16 2.15
N ARG A 97 2.40 -0.23 2.71
CA ARG A 97 2.16 -1.56 3.27
C ARG A 97 0.72 -1.98 3.00
N CYS A 98 0.56 -3.24 2.58
CA CYS A 98 -0.71 -3.92 2.48
C CYS A 98 -0.79 -4.99 3.58
N HIS A 99 -1.89 -5.01 4.33
CA HIS A 99 -2.14 -6.02 5.34
C HIS A 99 -3.52 -6.65 5.09
N ILE A 100 -3.53 -7.94 4.78
CA ILE A 100 -4.74 -8.74 4.63
C ILE A 100 -4.98 -9.49 5.94
N ILE A 101 -6.16 -9.30 6.52
CA ILE A 101 -6.54 -9.87 7.80
C ILE A 101 -7.76 -10.77 7.57
N TYR A 102 -7.55 -12.07 7.71
CA TYR A 102 -8.58 -13.08 7.45
C TYR A 102 -9.39 -13.39 8.70
N TYR A 103 -10.70 -13.57 8.53
CA TYR A 103 -11.54 -14.05 9.62
C TYR A 103 -11.35 -15.57 9.83
N LYS A 104 -11.00 -15.94 11.06
CA LYS A 104 -10.70 -17.28 11.58
C LYS A 104 -9.46 -17.97 11.02
N GLN A 105 -9.26 -17.98 9.71
CA GLN A 105 -8.12 -18.67 9.12
C GLN A 105 -7.69 -18.02 7.81
N ILE A 106 -6.39 -18.06 7.54
CA ILE A 106 -5.84 -17.64 6.26
C ILE A 106 -6.40 -18.55 5.17
N SER A 107 -7.06 -17.94 4.19
CA SER A 107 -7.73 -18.69 3.13
C SER A 107 -6.73 -19.12 2.05
N SER A 108 -6.74 -20.41 1.69
CA SER A 108 -5.94 -20.95 0.58
C SER A 108 -6.58 -20.73 -0.80
N ASN A 109 -7.81 -20.24 -0.86
CA ASN A 109 -8.59 -20.13 -2.10
C ASN A 109 -8.32 -18.84 -2.91
N ASN A 110 -7.37 -18.00 -2.49
CA ASN A 110 -7.00 -16.74 -3.17
C ASN A 110 -8.18 -15.74 -3.29
N LEU A 111 -9.19 -15.84 -2.41
CA LEU A 111 -10.35 -14.96 -2.35
C LEU A 111 -10.56 -14.41 -0.95
N LEU A 112 -10.83 -13.11 -0.87
CA LEU A 112 -11.33 -12.44 0.33
C LEU A 112 -12.86 -12.39 0.30
N SER A 113 -13.43 -12.39 1.51
CA SER A 113 -14.85 -12.36 1.80
C SER A 113 -15.22 -11.12 2.64
N GLU A 114 -16.52 -10.86 2.80
CA GLU A 114 -17.06 -9.72 3.57
C GLU A 114 -16.54 -9.58 5.02
N LYS A 115 -16.07 -10.67 5.63
CA LYS A 115 -15.52 -10.66 6.99
C LYS A 115 -14.03 -10.35 7.03
N ASP A 116 -13.35 -10.52 5.91
CA ASP A 116 -11.93 -10.22 5.82
C ASP A 116 -11.73 -8.70 5.72
N VAL A 117 -10.56 -8.26 6.18
CA VAL A 117 -10.19 -6.85 6.24
C VAL A 117 -8.93 -6.65 5.40
N VAL A 118 -8.92 -5.58 4.61
CA VAL A 118 -7.71 -5.13 3.91
C VAL A 118 -7.31 -3.78 4.48
N ILE A 119 -6.04 -3.63 4.82
CA ILE A 119 -5.48 -2.36 5.28
C ILE A 119 -4.43 -1.89 4.29
N PHE A 120 -4.61 -0.68 3.79
CA PHE A 120 -3.60 0.06 3.06
C PHE A 120 -2.99 1.08 4.01
N ASN A 121 -1.72 0.90 4.37
CA ASN A 121 -1.03 1.75 5.32
C ASN A 121 0.10 2.51 4.63
N PHE A 122 0.05 3.84 4.73
CA PHE A 122 1.01 4.74 4.11
C PHE A 122 1.78 5.51 5.16
N HIS A 123 3.09 5.68 4.99
CA HIS A 123 3.84 6.57 5.85
C HIS A 123 3.45 8.03 5.56
N HIS A 124 3.06 8.76 6.62
CA HIS A 124 2.49 10.12 6.51
C HIS A 124 3.45 11.17 5.93
N ALA A 125 4.77 10.93 5.99
CA ALA A 125 5.75 11.87 5.45
C ALA A 125 5.64 12.06 3.92
N LEU A 126 4.96 11.15 3.21
CA LEU A 126 4.99 11.06 1.75
C LEU A 126 3.61 10.86 1.10
N PHE A 127 2.56 10.78 1.92
CA PHE A 127 1.21 10.50 1.44
C PHE A 127 0.17 11.27 2.24
N ASP A 128 -0.75 11.92 1.53
CA ASP A 128 -1.82 12.73 2.09
C ASP A 128 -3.22 12.26 1.66
N PHE A 129 -4.26 12.84 2.25
CA PHE A 129 -5.64 12.47 1.93
C PHE A 129 -6.04 12.75 0.46
N PRO A 130 -5.64 13.87 -0.18
CA PRO A 130 -5.83 14.06 -1.62
C PRO A 130 -5.21 12.95 -2.47
N SER A 131 -3.97 12.53 -2.16
CA SER A 131 -3.28 11.44 -2.85
C SER A 131 -4.05 10.13 -2.80
N MET A 132 -4.86 9.91 -1.75
CA MET A 132 -5.71 8.73 -1.65
C MET A 132 -6.71 8.62 -2.81
N LYS A 133 -7.26 9.74 -3.28
CA LYS A 133 -8.22 9.71 -4.40
C LYS A 133 -7.54 9.26 -5.68
N VAL A 134 -6.31 9.74 -5.91
CA VAL A 134 -5.49 9.35 -7.07
C VAL A 134 -5.13 7.87 -6.97
N PHE A 135 -4.64 7.44 -5.80
CA PHE A 135 -4.31 6.04 -5.55
C PHE A 135 -5.50 5.12 -5.79
N HIS A 136 -6.69 5.44 -5.27
CA HIS A 136 -7.89 4.64 -5.50
C HIS A 136 -8.35 4.60 -6.95
N HIS A 137 -8.24 5.72 -7.67
CA HIS A 137 -8.59 5.75 -9.07
C HIS A 137 -7.73 4.77 -9.87
N ASP A 138 -6.41 4.89 -9.72
CA ASP A 138 -5.44 4.03 -10.38
C ASP A 138 -5.57 2.58 -9.92
N PHE A 139 -5.66 2.34 -8.62
CA PHE A 139 -5.85 0.99 -8.07
C PHE A 139 -7.10 0.30 -8.62
N ASN A 140 -8.25 0.99 -8.66
CA ASN A 140 -9.48 0.41 -9.18
C ASN A 140 -9.39 0.12 -10.69
N GLN A 141 -8.73 1.00 -11.45
CA GLN A 141 -8.47 0.77 -12.87
C GLN A 141 -7.58 -0.47 -13.07
N ALA A 142 -6.48 -0.55 -12.32
CA ALA A 142 -5.53 -1.65 -12.36
C ALA A 142 -6.18 -2.98 -11.98
N TYR A 143 -7.01 -2.99 -10.94
CA TYR A 143 -7.73 -4.16 -10.47
C TYR A 143 -8.76 -4.65 -11.50
N THR A 144 -9.53 -3.72 -12.09
CA THR A 144 -10.63 -4.06 -13.00
C THR A 144 -10.14 -4.47 -14.39
N THR A 145 -9.11 -3.80 -14.91
CA THR A 145 -8.64 -3.99 -16.29
C THR A 145 -7.34 -4.81 -16.38
N GLY A 146 -6.65 -5.02 -15.26
CA GLY A 146 -5.33 -5.64 -15.22
C GLY A 146 -4.19 -4.73 -15.72
N GLN A 147 -4.48 -3.47 -16.03
CA GLN A 147 -3.56 -2.50 -16.64
C GLN A 147 -3.77 -1.10 -16.05
N LEU A 148 -2.74 -0.27 -16.10
CA LEU A 148 -2.82 1.16 -15.82
C LEU A 148 -2.56 1.95 -17.10
N LEU A 149 -3.42 2.94 -17.35
CA LEU A 149 -3.14 3.93 -18.37
C LEU A 149 -2.28 5.03 -17.75
N TYR A 150 -1.20 5.37 -18.44
CA TYR A 150 -0.47 6.60 -18.16
C TYR A 150 -1.25 7.73 -18.83
N ASP A 151 -1.99 8.50 -18.04
CA ASP A 151 -2.61 9.75 -18.49
C ASP A 151 -1.52 10.84 -18.64
N ASP A 152 -0.53 10.60 -19.49
CA ASP A 152 0.50 11.58 -19.87
C ASP A 152 -0.06 12.65 -20.83
N ASN A 153 -1.38 12.70 -21.04
CA ASN A 153 -2.04 13.64 -21.94
C ASN A 153 -2.20 15.05 -21.35
N THR A 154 -1.62 15.33 -20.17
CA THR A 154 -1.63 16.70 -19.64
C THR A 154 -0.46 17.48 -20.26
N ASN A 155 -0.78 18.55 -20.98
CA ASN A 155 0.23 19.50 -21.48
C ASN A 155 0.83 20.37 -20.37
N LEU A 156 0.36 20.21 -19.13
CA LEU A 156 0.81 20.97 -17.97
C LEU A 156 2.04 20.27 -17.38
N ARG A 157 3.15 21.01 -17.33
CA ARG A 157 4.36 20.59 -16.63
C ARG A 157 4.49 21.43 -15.37
N TYR A 158 4.59 20.77 -14.22
CA TYR A 158 5.00 21.43 -12.99
C TYR A 158 6.47 21.85 -13.14
N LEU A 159 6.77 23.11 -12.81
CA LEU A 159 8.09 23.72 -12.93
C LEU A 159 8.49 24.25 -11.55
N ASP A 160 8.80 23.34 -10.63
CA ASP A 160 9.42 23.65 -9.34
C ASP A 160 10.51 22.61 -9.08
#